data_AF-A0A1V4W514-F1
#
_entry.id   AF-A0A1V4W514-F1
#
_cell.length_a   1.000
_cell.length_b   1.000
_cell.length_c   1.000
_cell.angle_alpha   90.00
_cell.angle_beta   90.00
_cell.angle_gamma   90.00
#
_symmetry.space_group_name_H-M   'P 1'
#
loop_
_entity.id
_entity.type
_entity.pdbx_description
1 polymer ?
#
loop_
_entity_poly.entity_id
_entity_poly.type
_entity_poly.pdbx_seq_one_letter_code
_entity_poly.pdbx_strand_id
1 'polypeptide(L)'
;MKLYICGNGFDLHHGYKTGYRDYRSFLLKHHEDAFMAFNDFQYLSTSDRWSDLEESLTINYEECIEEAVNEYYPDLNDDSDSRWNGIDMDLDEQTKFIFDFTGKYFLEWLTQIDFSKPVNIISINKNALFVTFNYTTTLENLYGIAPSNILHIHGHVDLVDSSIDSGTVREQIFYSIWFC
;
A
#
# COMPACT_ATOMS: atom_id res chain seq x y z
N MET A 1 -10.77 7.65 30.61
CA MET A 1 -10.14 6.85 29.53
C MET A 1 -9.93 7.78 28.33
N LYS A 2 -8.82 7.66 27.59
CA LYS A 2 -8.56 8.45 26.38
C LYS A 2 -8.33 7.50 25.20
N LEU A 3 -8.78 7.89 24.03
CA LEU A 3 -8.55 7.21 22.75
C LEU A 3 -7.84 8.18 21.81
N TYR A 4 -6.75 7.73 21.20
CA TYR A 4 -6.03 8.46 20.16
C TYR A 4 -6.19 7.73 18.83
N ILE A 5 -6.42 8.51 17.77
CA ILE A 5 -6.46 8.00 16.39
C ILE A 5 -5.29 8.61 15.66
N CYS A 6 -4.43 7.77 15.09
CA CYS A 6 -3.17 8.16 14.45
C CYS A 6 -3.18 7.73 12.98
N GLY A 7 -2.78 8.63 12.10
CA GLY A 7 -2.49 8.33 10.69
C GLY A 7 -1.08 8.79 10.33
N ASN A 8 -0.72 8.74 9.05
CA ASN A 8 0.68 8.91 8.62
C ASN A 8 1.28 10.27 9.06
N GLY A 9 0.43 11.28 9.23
CA GLY A 9 0.81 12.57 9.83
C GLY A 9 1.50 12.45 11.21
N PHE A 10 1.25 11.38 11.97
CA PHE A 10 1.97 11.07 13.20
C PHE A 10 3.44 10.79 12.92
N ASP A 11 3.78 9.90 11.99
CA ASP A 11 5.18 9.58 11.67
C ASP A 11 5.90 10.77 11.03
N LEU A 12 5.21 11.47 10.13
CA LEU A 12 5.70 12.70 9.52
C LEU A 12 6.00 13.78 10.57
N HIS A 13 5.17 13.91 11.61
CA HIS A 13 5.42 14.84 12.71
C HIS A 13 6.74 14.51 13.43
N HIS A 14 7.06 13.23 13.61
CA HIS A 14 8.33 12.79 14.21
C HIS A 14 9.52 12.92 13.27
N GLY A 15 9.31 13.31 12.01
CA GLY A 15 10.35 13.51 11.01
C GLY A 15 10.73 12.25 10.24
N TYR A 16 9.93 11.19 10.33
CA TYR A 16 10.15 9.98 9.55
C TYR A 16 9.75 10.20 8.08
N LYS A 17 10.50 9.55 7.18
CA LYS A 17 10.32 9.67 5.73
C LYS A 17 9.25 8.71 5.23
N THR A 18 8.07 8.78 5.82
CA THR A 18 6.91 7.93 5.50
C THR A 18 5.94 8.63 4.54
N GLY A 19 6.32 9.75 3.93
CA GLY A 19 5.47 10.46 2.97
C GLY A 19 5.47 9.79 1.59
N TYR A 20 4.38 9.93 0.84
CA TYR A 20 4.29 9.38 -0.52
C TYR A 20 5.34 9.97 -1.48
N ARG A 21 5.85 11.18 -1.21
CA ARG A 21 6.99 11.75 -1.96
C ARG A 21 8.31 11.01 -1.70
N ASP A 22 8.51 10.54 -0.48
CA ASP A 22 9.67 9.70 -0.15
C ASP A 22 9.53 8.33 -0.81
N TYR A 23 8.31 7.77 -0.83
CA TYR A 23 8.02 6.52 -1.54
C TYR A 23 8.25 6.64 -3.05
N ARG A 24 7.78 7.72 -3.67
CA ARG A 24 8.07 8.06 -5.07
C ARG A 24 9.58 8.06 -5.36
N SER A 25 10.34 8.69 -4.47
CA SER A 25 11.80 8.81 -4.62
C SER A 25 12.49 7.45 -4.47
N PHE A 26 11.96 6.59 -3.61
CA PHE A 26 12.40 5.21 -3.47
C PHE A 26 12.16 4.40 -4.76
N LEU A 27 10.93 4.43 -5.29
CA LEU A 27 10.58 3.72 -6.53
C LEU A 27 11.45 4.18 -7.71
N LEU A 28 11.59 5.49 -7.92
CA LEU A 28 12.43 6.03 -8.99
C LEU A 28 13.89 5.52 -8.92
N LYS A 29 14.40 5.24 -7.72
CA LYS A 29 15.78 4.82 -7.51
C LYS A 29 15.98 3.30 -7.56
N HIS A 30 14.99 2.53 -7.11
CA HIS A 30 15.11 1.09 -6.88
C HIS A 30 14.25 0.23 -7.81
N HIS A 31 13.12 0.76 -8.28
CA HIS A 31 12.09 0.08 -9.10
C HIS A 31 11.55 1.06 -10.17
N GLU A 32 12.43 1.49 -11.08
CA GLU A 32 12.09 2.47 -12.12
C GLU A 32 10.97 1.96 -13.04
N ASP A 33 10.93 0.66 -13.31
CA ASP A 33 9.87 -0.02 -14.03
C ASP A 33 8.50 0.16 -13.37
N ALA A 34 8.42 -0.05 -12.06
CA ALA A 34 7.18 0.15 -11.29
C ALA A 34 6.77 1.62 -11.23
N PHE A 35 7.74 2.53 -11.13
CA PHE A 35 7.50 3.97 -11.19
C PHE A 35 6.91 4.39 -12.55
N MET A 36 7.49 3.92 -13.65
CA MET A 36 7.01 4.21 -15.01
C MET A 36 5.63 3.58 -15.24
N ALA A 37 5.43 2.32 -14.83
CA ALA A 37 4.12 1.65 -14.91
C ALA A 37 3.03 2.44 -14.19
N PHE A 38 3.28 2.91 -12.95
CA PHE A 38 2.32 3.74 -12.22
C PHE A 38 2.05 5.09 -12.90
N ASN A 39 3.06 5.71 -13.52
CA ASN A 39 2.89 6.98 -14.21
C ASN A 39 2.15 6.84 -15.55
N ASP A 40 2.33 5.71 -16.23
CA ASP A 40 1.83 5.48 -17.58
C ASP A 40 0.51 4.67 -17.58
N PHE A 41 0.07 4.15 -16.43
CA PHE A 41 -1.19 3.41 -16.34
C PHE A 41 -2.37 4.32 -16.65
N GLN A 42 -3.07 4.01 -17.75
CA GLN A 42 -4.08 4.87 -18.35
C GLN A 42 -5.37 4.96 -17.52
N TYR A 43 -5.66 3.96 -16.70
CA TYR A 43 -6.90 3.86 -15.92
C TYR A 43 -6.83 4.51 -14.53
N LEU A 44 -5.72 5.17 -14.16
CA LEU A 44 -5.63 5.98 -12.94
C LEU A 44 -6.06 7.41 -13.19
N SER A 45 -6.54 8.06 -12.13
CA SER A 45 -6.90 9.48 -12.13
C SER A 45 -5.78 10.37 -12.71
N THR A 46 -6.20 11.46 -13.35
CA THR A 46 -5.34 12.44 -14.05
C THR A 46 -4.91 13.61 -13.16
N SER A 47 -5.38 13.69 -11.91
CA SER A 47 -4.86 14.65 -10.93
C SER A 47 -3.37 14.39 -10.64
N ASP A 48 -2.67 15.33 -9.98
CA ASP A 48 -1.25 15.16 -9.65
C ASP A 48 -1.08 13.88 -8.82
N ARG A 49 -0.61 12.80 -9.48
CA ARG A 49 -0.69 11.41 -9.01
C ARG A 49 0.01 11.14 -7.69
N TRP A 50 0.88 12.06 -7.29
CA TRP A 50 1.71 11.99 -6.09
C TRP A 50 1.32 13.02 -5.03
N SER A 51 0.36 13.90 -5.34
CA SER A 51 -0.23 14.84 -4.38
C SER A 51 -1.29 14.17 -3.51
N ASP A 52 -2.07 13.26 -4.10
CA ASP A 52 -3.08 12.43 -3.43
C ASP A 52 -2.99 11.01 -3.98
N LEU A 53 -2.19 10.17 -3.31
CA LEU A 53 -1.97 8.81 -3.76
C LEU A 53 -3.24 7.95 -3.62
N GLU A 54 -4.09 8.24 -2.63
CA GLU A 54 -5.32 7.49 -2.36
C GLU A 54 -6.34 7.75 -3.48
N GLU A 55 -6.52 9.01 -3.89
CA GLU A 55 -7.33 9.34 -5.08
C GLU A 55 -6.71 8.74 -6.35
N SER A 56 -5.38 8.79 -6.48
CA SER A 56 -4.67 8.34 -7.69
C SER A 56 -4.65 6.83 -7.86
N LEU A 57 -4.82 6.06 -6.78
CA LEU A 57 -4.97 4.60 -6.83
C LEU A 57 -6.40 4.15 -7.15
N THR A 58 -7.34 5.09 -7.31
CA THR A 58 -8.68 4.77 -7.79
C THR A 58 -8.59 4.35 -9.26
N ILE A 59 -8.72 3.04 -9.52
CA ILE A 59 -8.76 2.49 -10.89
C ILE A 59 -10.16 2.66 -11.47
N ASN A 60 -10.24 3.13 -12.72
CA ASN A 60 -11.44 2.99 -13.53
C ASN A 60 -11.60 1.54 -14.01
N TYR A 61 -12.15 0.68 -13.13
CA TYR A 61 -12.37 -0.73 -13.43
C TYR A 61 -13.34 -0.96 -14.59
N GLU A 62 -14.31 -0.07 -14.79
CA GLU A 62 -15.29 -0.21 -15.87
C GLU A 62 -14.60 -0.16 -17.24
N GLU A 63 -13.74 0.84 -17.44
CA GLU A 63 -12.98 1.03 -18.68
C GLU A 63 -11.93 -0.08 -18.88
N CYS A 64 -11.21 -0.46 -17.81
CA CYS A 64 -10.24 -1.54 -17.86
C CYS A 64 -10.87 -2.89 -18.24
N ILE A 65 -12.03 -3.22 -17.68
CA ILE A 65 -12.77 -4.45 -18.01
C ILE A 65 -13.36 -4.37 -19.43
N GLU A 66 -13.90 -3.21 -19.84
CA GLU A 66 -14.47 -3.04 -21.17
C GLU A 66 -13.42 -3.25 -22.28
N GLU A 67 -12.22 -2.70 -22.13
CA GLU A 67 -11.11 -2.91 -23.08
C GLU A 67 -10.69 -4.39 -23.12
N ALA A 68 -10.47 -5.02 -21.97
CA ALA A 68 -10.08 -6.43 -21.89
C ALA A 68 -11.14 -7.36 -22.55
N VAL A 69 -12.42 -7.09 -22.31
CA VAL A 69 -13.52 -7.84 -22.93
C VAL A 69 -13.54 -7.62 -24.45
N ASN A 70 -13.37 -6.40 -24.93
CA ASN A 70 -13.37 -6.11 -26.37
C ASN A 70 -12.21 -6.78 -27.12
N GLU A 71 -11.04 -6.87 -26.49
CA GLU A 71 -9.86 -7.47 -27.11
C GLU A 71 -9.86 -9.01 -27.03
N TYR A 72 -10.32 -9.56 -25.90
CA TYR A 72 -10.19 -10.98 -25.58
C TYR A 72 -11.51 -11.75 -25.52
N TYR A 73 -12.62 -11.24 -26.08
CA TYR A 73 -13.89 -11.96 -26.11
C TYR A 73 -13.75 -13.32 -26.85
N PRO A 74 -14.00 -14.47 -26.18
CA PRO A 74 -13.88 -15.78 -26.81
C PRO A 74 -15.09 -16.11 -27.71
N ASP A 75 -14.89 -16.99 -28.69
CA ASP A 75 -16.01 -17.60 -29.40
C ASP A 75 -16.68 -18.63 -28.49
N LEU A 76 -17.91 -18.32 -28.06
CA LEU A 76 -18.69 -19.18 -27.16
C LEU A 76 -19.09 -20.54 -27.78
N ASN A 77 -18.86 -20.73 -29.08
CA ASN A 77 -19.12 -22.00 -29.76
C ASN A 77 -17.84 -22.83 -30.02
N ASP A 78 -16.66 -22.32 -29.65
CA ASP A 78 -15.38 -23.00 -29.81
C ASP A 78 -14.69 -23.18 -28.45
N ASP A 79 -14.86 -24.37 -27.86
CA ASP A 79 -14.21 -24.75 -26.60
C ASP A 79 -12.67 -24.81 -26.70
N SER A 80 -12.09 -24.73 -27.90
CA SER A 80 -10.65 -24.70 -28.14
C SER A 80 -10.07 -23.29 -28.33
N ASP A 81 -10.91 -22.25 -28.22
CA ASP A 81 -10.48 -20.87 -28.38
C ASP A 81 -9.44 -20.47 -27.31
N SER A 82 -8.26 -20.03 -27.74
CA SER A 82 -7.19 -19.60 -26.84
C SER A 82 -7.54 -18.38 -25.98
N ARG A 83 -8.59 -17.64 -26.34
CA ARG A 83 -9.04 -16.42 -25.65
C ARG A 83 -9.88 -16.67 -24.40
N TRP A 84 -10.27 -17.93 -24.11
CA TRP A 84 -11.06 -18.25 -22.91
C TRP A 84 -10.44 -17.72 -21.61
N ASN A 85 -9.11 -17.63 -21.54
CA ASN A 85 -8.38 -17.08 -20.39
C ASN A 85 -7.80 -15.68 -20.66
N GLY A 86 -8.08 -15.10 -21.84
CA GLY A 86 -7.43 -13.87 -22.30
C GLY A 86 -7.79 -12.65 -21.43
N ILE A 87 -9.06 -12.53 -21.06
CA ILE A 87 -9.54 -11.46 -20.17
C ILE A 87 -8.86 -11.54 -18.80
N ASP A 88 -8.83 -12.73 -18.19
CA ASP A 88 -8.22 -12.93 -16.87
C ASP A 88 -6.69 -12.69 -16.92
N MET A 89 -6.00 -13.18 -17.96
CA MET A 89 -4.56 -12.96 -18.13
C MET A 89 -4.22 -11.48 -18.32
N ASP A 90 -5.00 -10.77 -19.13
CA ASP A 90 -4.80 -9.34 -19.40
C ASP A 90 -5.04 -8.50 -18.15
N LEU A 91 -6.14 -8.75 -17.41
CA LEU A 91 -6.41 -8.07 -16.15
C LEU A 91 -5.35 -8.38 -15.09
N ASP A 92 -4.88 -9.63 -14.99
CA ASP A 92 -3.81 -9.99 -14.06
C ASP A 92 -2.50 -9.26 -14.42
N GLU A 93 -2.12 -9.24 -15.71
CA GLU A 93 -0.93 -8.51 -16.18
C GLU A 93 -1.03 -7.00 -15.90
N GLN A 94 -2.17 -6.39 -16.22
CA GLN A 94 -2.40 -4.97 -16.03
C GLN A 94 -2.48 -4.57 -14.56
N THR A 95 -3.02 -5.42 -13.68
CA THR A 95 -3.15 -5.08 -12.25
C THR A 95 -1.95 -5.52 -11.41
N LYS A 96 -1.13 -6.45 -11.89
CA LYS A 96 0.05 -6.98 -11.18
C LYS A 96 1.01 -5.88 -10.72
N PHE A 97 1.24 -4.84 -11.53
CA PHE A 97 2.12 -3.76 -11.10
C PHE A 97 1.58 -3.05 -9.85
N ILE A 98 0.25 -3.00 -9.68
CA ILE A 98 -0.41 -2.37 -8.53
C ILE A 98 -0.27 -3.24 -7.29
N PHE A 99 -0.36 -4.56 -7.45
CA PHE A 99 -0.02 -5.53 -6.40
C PHE A 99 1.42 -5.35 -5.91
N ASP A 100 2.38 -5.26 -6.82
CA ASP A 100 3.77 -5.03 -6.46
C ASP A 100 3.99 -3.63 -5.86
N PHE A 101 3.34 -2.60 -6.41
CA PHE A 101 3.42 -1.20 -5.98
C PHE A 101 2.85 -0.97 -4.58
N THR A 102 1.68 -1.52 -4.25
CA THR A 102 1.05 -1.31 -2.94
C THR A 102 1.46 -2.37 -1.92
N GLY A 103 1.93 -3.54 -2.35
CA GLY A 103 2.39 -4.61 -1.47
C GLY A 103 3.90 -4.65 -1.31
N LYS A 104 4.57 -5.34 -2.25
CA LYS A 104 5.98 -5.71 -2.14
C LYS A 104 6.91 -4.51 -2.01
N TYR A 105 6.81 -3.54 -2.92
CA TYR A 105 7.70 -2.38 -2.95
C TYR A 105 7.41 -1.40 -1.82
N PHE A 106 6.16 -1.29 -1.41
CA PHE A 106 5.76 -0.47 -0.27
C PHE A 106 6.38 -1.00 1.04
N LEU A 107 6.33 -2.31 1.25
CA LEU A 107 6.98 -2.94 2.40
C LEU A 107 8.50 -2.83 2.35
N GLU A 108 9.10 -3.09 1.19
CA GLU A 108 10.54 -2.95 0.99
C GLU A 108 11.00 -1.52 1.31
N TRP A 109 10.22 -0.52 0.92
CA TRP A 109 10.48 0.88 1.27
C TRP A 109 10.40 1.12 2.77
N LEU A 110 9.31 0.70 3.43
CA LEU A 110 9.11 0.92 4.85
C LEU A 110 10.23 0.32 5.71
N THR A 111 10.71 -0.88 5.35
CA THR A 111 11.84 -1.54 6.05
C THR A 111 13.18 -0.81 5.91
N GLN A 112 13.33 0.07 4.91
CA GLN A 112 14.56 0.85 4.69
C GLN A 112 14.57 2.21 5.41
N ILE A 113 13.44 2.61 6.02
CA ILE A 113 13.33 3.89 6.71
C ILE A 113 14.08 3.81 8.05
N ASP A 114 14.91 4.81 8.32
CA ASP A 114 15.60 4.96 9.60
C ASP A 114 14.68 5.63 10.63
N PHE A 115 14.20 4.83 11.59
CA PHE A 115 13.37 5.30 12.71
C PHE A 115 14.18 5.72 13.96
N SER A 116 15.52 5.67 13.90
CA SER A 116 16.38 5.88 15.09
C SER A 116 16.48 7.32 15.58
N LYS A 117 16.09 8.32 14.77
CA LYS A 117 16.29 9.75 15.05
C LYS A 117 14.99 10.56 14.94
N PRO A 118 14.10 10.47 15.93
CA PRO A 118 12.90 11.31 15.98
C PRO A 118 13.25 12.78 16.25
N VAL A 119 12.53 13.71 15.63
CA VAL A 119 12.78 15.16 15.75
C VAL A 119 11.79 15.85 16.71
N ASN A 120 10.49 15.50 16.68
CA ASN A 120 9.45 16.15 17.49
C ASN A 120 8.74 15.15 18.41
N ILE A 121 9.33 14.85 19.57
CA ILE A 121 8.72 13.95 20.56
C ILE A 121 7.67 14.73 21.36
N ILE A 122 6.44 14.19 21.42
CA ILE A 122 5.32 14.77 22.16
C ILE A 122 5.02 13.99 23.44
N SER A 123 4.32 14.60 24.40
CA SER A 123 3.88 13.88 25.59
C SER A 123 2.55 13.15 25.30
N ILE A 124 2.57 11.81 25.41
CA ILE A 124 1.42 10.95 25.14
C ILE A 124 1.08 10.15 26.40
N ASN A 125 -0.23 9.97 26.67
CA ASN A 125 -0.67 9.13 27.77
C ASN A 125 -0.48 7.64 27.45
N LYS A 126 0.45 6.98 28.15
CA LYS A 126 0.79 5.56 27.92
C LYS A 126 -0.32 4.56 28.26
N ASN A 127 -1.28 4.98 29.09
CA ASN A 127 -2.42 4.17 29.51
C ASN A 127 -3.68 4.44 28.67
N ALA A 128 -3.55 5.20 27.58
CA ALA A 128 -4.63 5.40 26.62
C ALA A 128 -4.72 4.24 25.63
N LEU A 129 -5.83 4.19 24.90
CA LEU A 129 -5.99 3.31 23.74
C LEU A 129 -5.62 4.07 22.46
N PHE A 130 -5.10 3.34 21.48
CA PHE A 130 -4.64 3.86 20.21
C PHE A 130 -5.25 3.04 19.08
N VAL A 131 -5.72 3.73 18.04
CA VAL A 131 -6.06 3.14 16.75
C VAL A 131 -5.13 3.81 15.74
N THR A 132 -4.39 3.02 14.97
CA THR A 132 -3.41 3.54 14.03
C THR A 132 -3.63 2.96 12.64
N PHE A 133 -3.58 3.86 11.65
CA PHE A 133 -3.57 3.57 10.22
C PHE A 133 -2.13 3.45 9.70
N ASN A 134 -1.12 3.71 10.54
CA ASN A 134 0.28 3.59 10.14
C ASN A 134 0.72 2.13 10.15
N TYR A 135 1.60 1.80 9.22
CA TYR A 135 2.25 0.50 9.11
C TYR A 135 3.49 0.37 10.01
N THR A 136 3.85 1.42 10.74
CA THR A 136 5.07 1.50 11.57
C THR A 136 4.76 1.27 13.04
N THR A 137 5.76 0.79 13.80
CA THR A 137 5.66 0.55 15.24
C THR A 137 6.18 1.74 16.06
N THR A 138 5.93 2.98 15.58
CA THR A 138 6.38 4.21 16.27
C THR A 138 5.80 4.33 17.68
N LEU A 139 4.53 3.97 17.91
CA LEU A 139 3.90 4.04 19.23
C LEU A 139 4.56 3.07 20.23
N GLU A 140 4.91 1.88 19.78
CA GLU A 140 5.59 0.86 20.56
C GLU A 140 7.03 1.28 20.85
N ASN A 141 7.80 1.57 19.80
CA ASN A 141 9.24 1.74 19.89
C ASN A 141 9.66 3.09 20.47
N LEU A 142 8.99 4.18 20.05
CA LEU A 142 9.33 5.52 20.53
C LEU A 142 8.69 5.83 21.89
N TYR A 143 7.44 5.42 22.08
CA TYR A 143 6.65 5.80 23.25
C TYR A 143 6.55 4.71 24.32
N GLY A 144 6.87 3.45 23.99
CA GLY A 144 6.76 2.32 24.91
C GLY A 144 5.31 2.00 25.26
N ILE A 145 4.38 2.22 24.33
CA ILE A 145 2.98 1.87 24.50
C ILE A 145 2.84 0.36 24.39
N ALA A 146 2.08 -0.26 25.29
CA ALA A 146 1.84 -1.70 25.25
C ALA A 146 1.07 -2.07 23.96
N PRO A 147 1.46 -3.12 23.21
CA PRO A 147 0.74 -3.55 22.02
C PRO A 147 -0.74 -3.87 22.26
N SER A 148 -1.10 -4.32 23.47
CA SER A 148 -2.49 -4.55 23.88
C SER A 148 -3.37 -3.29 23.87
N ASN A 149 -2.75 -2.11 23.86
CA ASN A 149 -3.42 -0.81 23.85
C ASN A 149 -3.44 -0.18 22.45
N ILE A 150 -2.91 -0.87 21.43
CA ILE A 150 -2.77 -0.36 20.07
C ILE A 150 -3.51 -1.30 19.12
N LEU A 151 -4.40 -0.74 18.32
CA LEU A 151 -5.04 -1.42 17.21
C LEU A 151 -4.45 -0.90 15.90
N HIS A 152 -3.62 -1.72 15.26
CA HIS A 152 -3.16 -1.49 13.88
C HIS A 152 -4.21 -2.01 12.92
N ILE A 153 -4.97 -1.12 12.30
CA ILE A 153 -6.09 -1.54 11.45
C ILE A 153 -5.65 -2.20 10.14
N HIS A 154 -4.40 -1.97 9.74
CA HIS A 154 -3.79 -2.48 8.51
C HIS A 154 -2.67 -3.50 8.78
N GLY A 155 -2.44 -3.84 10.06
CA GLY A 155 -1.21 -4.50 10.48
C GLY A 155 0.00 -3.56 10.50
N HIS A 156 1.18 -4.10 10.75
CA HIS A 156 2.43 -3.35 10.82
C HIS A 156 3.60 -4.14 10.23
N VAL A 157 4.68 -3.45 9.85
CA VAL A 157 5.85 -4.01 9.18
C VAL A 157 6.51 -5.17 9.95
N ASP A 158 6.55 -5.11 11.28
CA ASP A 158 7.18 -6.15 12.11
C ASP A 158 6.42 -7.51 12.10
N LEU A 159 5.19 -7.57 11.55
CA LEU A 159 4.47 -8.84 11.32
C LEU A 159 5.05 -9.61 10.13
N VAL A 160 5.68 -8.91 9.18
CA VAL A 160 6.24 -9.52 7.97
C VAL A 160 7.51 -10.33 8.31
N ASP A 161 8.33 -9.83 9.24
CA ASP A 161 9.55 -10.50 9.68
C ASP A 161 9.30 -11.67 10.66
N SER A 162 8.13 -11.69 11.31
CA SER A 162 7.79 -12.66 12.37
C SER A 162 6.90 -13.82 11.90
N SER A 163 6.42 -13.80 10.66
CA SER A 163 5.51 -14.82 10.13
C SER A 163 6.22 -15.84 9.22
N ILE A 164 5.98 -17.13 9.47
CA ILE A 164 6.32 -18.24 8.55
C ILE A 164 5.51 -18.13 7.24
N ASP A 165 4.45 -17.31 7.23
CA ASP A 165 3.57 -17.04 6.11
C ASP A 165 3.56 -15.55 5.74
N SER A 166 4.70 -15.07 5.26
CA SER A 166 4.86 -13.69 4.77
C SER A 166 3.88 -13.32 3.64
N GLY A 167 3.24 -14.30 2.99
CA GLY A 167 2.20 -14.09 1.97
C GLY A 167 0.94 -13.46 2.54
N THR A 168 0.41 -13.99 3.65
CA THR A 168 -0.85 -13.50 4.25
C THR A 168 -0.72 -12.07 4.80
N VAL A 169 0.44 -11.71 5.35
CA VAL A 169 0.67 -10.35 5.88
C VAL A 169 0.83 -9.34 4.73
N ARG A 170 1.49 -9.74 3.64
CA ARG A 170 1.58 -8.93 2.41
C ARG A 170 0.22 -8.68 1.80
N GLU A 171 -0.62 -9.72 1.74
CA GLU A 171 -2.01 -9.59 1.29
C GLU A 171 -2.82 -8.68 2.19
N GLN A 172 -2.73 -8.80 3.52
CA GLN A 172 -3.43 -7.91 4.44
C GLN A 172 -3.05 -6.44 4.25
N ILE A 173 -1.74 -6.15 4.16
CA ILE A 173 -1.23 -4.79 3.96
C ILE A 173 -1.65 -4.25 2.59
N PHE A 174 -1.58 -5.09 1.55
CA PHE A 174 -2.07 -4.77 0.21
C PHE A 174 -3.57 -4.40 0.23
N TYR A 175 -4.44 -5.26 0.78
CA TYR A 175 -5.88 -5.00 0.81
C TYR A 175 -6.21 -3.77 1.65
N SER A 176 -5.49 -3.48 2.72
CA SER A 176 -5.73 -2.27 3.51
C SER A 176 -5.46 -0.96 2.77
N ILE A 177 -4.51 -0.93 1.84
CA ILE A 177 -4.23 0.27 1.02
C ILE A 177 -5.37 0.53 0.03
N TRP A 178 -6.10 -0.53 -0.34
CA TRP A 178 -7.18 -0.50 -1.32
C TRP A 178 -8.58 -0.20 -0.74
N PHE A 179 -8.78 -0.36 0.57
CA PHE A 179 -10.08 -0.20 1.24
C PHE A 179 -10.19 1.04 2.15
N CYS A 180 -9.23 1.96 2.09
CA CYS A 180 -9.30 3.29 2.73
C CYS A 180 -9.74 4.36 1.72
#